data_AF-A0A1I5UHL6-F1
#
_entry.id   AF-A0A1I5UHL6-F1
#
_cell.length_a   1.000
_cell.length_b   1.000
_cell.length_c   1.000
_cell.angle_alpha   90.00
_cell.angle_beta   90.00
_cell.angle_gamma   90.00
#
_symmetry.space_group_name_H-M   'P 1'
#
loop_
_entity.id
_entity.type
_entity.pdbx_description
1 polymer ?
#
loop_
_entity_poly.entity_id
_entity_poly.type
_entity_poly.pdbx_seq_one_letter_code
_entity_poly.pdbx_strand_id
1 'polypeptide(L)'
;MPEHVRAAIERDKIAGKTSKKDQAKKRRAHRQQRKAKDDDAIDGPPLPRTVLTIPEFCRMHGISDAYYYKLKKEGLGPREMRLTVHGKETAEDKRQTGRIRITLEAAADWRKEREQSGAQS
;
A
#
# COMPACT_ATOMS: atom_id res chain seq x y z
N MET A 1 -51.30 3.65 27.98
CA MET A 1 -50.08 4.20 27.35
C MET A 1 -50.50 5.00 26.12
N PRO A 2 -50.26 6.33 26.05
CA PRO A 2 -50.77 7.16 24.95
C PRO A 2 -49.98 6.96 23.63
N GLU A 3 -50.71 6.84 22.51
CA GLU A 3 -50.23 6.55 21.14
C GLU A 3 -49.18 7.54 20.59
N HIS A 4 -49.08 8.75 21.15
CA HIS A 4 -48.20 9.82 20.66
C HIS A 4 -46.71 9.53 20.86
N VAL A 5 -46.37 8.60 21.76
CA VAL A 5 -44.96 8.23 22.05
C VAL A 5 -44.40 7.29 20.98
N ARG A 6 -45.26 6.55 20.26
CA ARG A 6 -44.83 5.61 19.20
C ARG A 6 -44.30 6.31 17.95
N ALA A 7 -44.89 7.45 17.58
CA ALA A 7 -44.54 8.17 16.34
C ALA A 7 -43.19 8.91 16.39
N ALA A 8 -42.63 9.14 17.59
CA ALA A 8 -41.32 9.79 17.75
C ALA A 8 -40.14 8.84 17.49
N ILE A 9 -40.31 7.54 17.75
CA ILE A 9 -39.22 6.56 17.68
C ILE A 9 -38.89 6.17 16.22
N GLU A 10 -39.83 6.37 15.29
CA GLU A 10 -39.70 5.90 13.91
C GLU A 10 -38.99 6.88 12.97
N ARG A 11 -38.84 8.16 13.35
CA ARG A 11 -38.15 9.18 12.53
C ARG A 11 -36.63 9.15 12.61
N ASP A 12 -36.05 8.62 13.69
CA ASP A 12 -34.59 8.61 13.90
C ASP A 12 -33.84 7.54 13.09
N LYS A 13 -34.52 6.55 12.50
CA LYS A 13 -33.87 5.46 11.76
C LYS A 13 -33.41 5.79 10.34
N ILE A 14 -33.86 6.91 9.76
CA ILE A 14 -33.54 7.28 8.37
C ILE A 14 -32.31 8.22 8.30
N ALA A 15 -32.06 9.03 9.35
CA ALA A 15 -30.97 10.00 9.37
C ALA A 15 -29.56 9.39 9.53
N GLY A 16 -29.44 8.15 10.01
CA GLY A 16 -28.15 7.51 10.31
C GLY A 16 -27.39 6.90 9.11
N LYS A 17 -28.00 6.82 7.93
CA LYS A 17 -27.44 6.04 6.79
C LYS A 17 -26.53 6.82 5.84
N THR A 18 -26.53 8.15 5.86
CA THR A 18 -25.66 8.97 4.99
C THR A 18 -24.25 9.17 5.58
N SER A 19 -24.14 9.23 6.91
CA SER A 19 -22.89 9.55 7.62
C SER A 19 -21.71 8.59 7.37
N LYS A 20 -21.98 7.29 7.14
CA LYS A 20 -20.92 6.27 6.98
C LYS A 20 -20.23 6.32 5.61
N LYS A 21 -20.97 6.64 4.53
CA LYS A 21 -20.41 6.79 3.18
C LYS A 21 -19.57 8.07 3.07
N ASP A 22 -20.02 9.16 3.69
CA ASP A 22 -19.29 10.42 3.70
C ASP A 22 -17.98 10.33 4.51
N GLN A 23 -17.98 9.63 5.64
CA GLN A 23 -16.74 9.36 6.38
C GLN A 23 -15.74 8.52 5.59
N ALA A 24 -16.19 7.50 4.85
CA ALA A 24 -15.31 6.69 4.01
C ALA A 24 -14.68 7.52 2.86
N LYS A 25 -15.45 8.42 2.25
CA LYS A 25 -14.98 9.32 1.19
C LYS A 25 -13.94 10.31 1.72
N LYS A 26 -14.21 10.94 2.88
CA LYS A 26 -13.26 11.86 3.55
C LYS A 26 -11.95 11.16 3.94
N ARG A 27 -12.02 9.94 4.49
CA ARG A 27 -10.82 9.15 4.83
C ARG A 27 -9.99 8.81 3.59
N ARG A 28 -10.63 8.49 2.46
CA ARG A 28 -9.94 8.18 1.20
C ARG A 28 -9.24 9.42 0.63
N ALA A 29 -9.90 10.58 0.66
CA ALA A 29 -9.32 11.86 0.25
C ALA A 29 -8.13 12.26 1.13
N HIS A 30 -8.25 12.16 2.46
CA HIS A 30 -7.17 12.50 3.38
C HIS A 30 -5.96 11.55 3.23
N ARG A 31 -6.21 10.24 3.00
CA ARG A 31 -5.14 9.27 2.69
C ARG A 31 -4.40 9.59 1.39
N GLN A 32 -5.12 10.06 0.37
CA GLN A 32 -4.52 10.48 -0.90
C GLN A 32 -3.68 11.75 -0.72
N GLN A 33 -4.13 12.70 0.10
CA GLN A 33 -3.39 13.93 0.39
C GLN A 33 -2.10 13.69 1.20
N ARG A 34 -2.12 12.79 2.19
CA ARG A 34 -0.90 12.46 2.96
C ARG A 34 0.19 11.81 2.10
N LYS A 35 -0.19 11.05 1.08
CA LYS A 35 0.77 10.36 0.20
C LYS A 35 1.60 11.34 -0.65
N ALA A 36 1.05 12.50 -0.98
CA ALA A 36 1.77 13.50 -1.79
C ALA A 36 2.78 14.31 -0.96
N LYS A 37 2.49 14.55 0.32
CA LYS A 37 3.27 15.49 1.15
C LYS A 37 4.58 14.90 1.70
N ASP A 38 4.68 13.57 1.83
CA ASP A 38 5.92 12.91 2.28
C ASP A 38 7.02 12.89 1.21
N ASP A 39 6.69 13.18 -0.06
CA ASP A 39 7.65 13.22 -1.18
C ASP A 39 8.38 14.57 -1.31
N ASP A 40 7.91 15.64 -0.65
CA ASP A 40 8.38 17.02 -0.85
C ASP A 40 9.48 17.51 0.12
N ALA A 41 9.88 16.71 1.12
CA ALA A 41 10.66 17.21 2.28
C ALA A 41 12.09 16.65 2.43
N ILE A 42 12.80 16.37 1.33
CA ILE A 42 14.27 16.19 1.36
C ILE A 42 14.89 17.16 0.34
N ASP A 43 15.44 18.26 0.85
CA ASP A 43 15.99 19.39 0.11
C ASP A 43 17.39 19.09 -0.47
N GLY A 44 17.44 18.11 -1.37
CA GLY A 44 18.62 17.73 -2.15
C GLY A 44 18.21 16.89 -3.36
N PRO A 45 18.99 16.90 -4.47
CA PRO A 45 18.68 16.03 -5.60
C PRO A 45 18.59 14.58 -5.10
N PRO A 46 17.49 13.86 -5.38
CA PRO A 46 17.30 12.52 -4.85
C PRO A 46 18.49 11.67 -5.27
N LEU A 47 19.28 11.23 -4.29
CA LEU A 47 20.32 10.24 -4.54
C LEU A 47 19.68 9.07 -5.29
N PRO A 48 20.38 8.47 -6.27
CA PRO A 48 19.82 7.38 -7.05
C PRO A 48 19.32 6.31 -6.07
N ARG A 49 18.01 6.06 -6.07
CA ARG A 49 17.40 5.09 -5.17
C ARG A 49 17.92 3.70 -5.54
N THR A 50 18.89 3.22 -4.79
CA THR A 50 19.49 1.87 -4.95
C THR A 50 18.54 0.74 -4.53
N VAL A 51 17.40 1.11 -3.95
CA VAL A 51 16.41 0.21 -3.37
C VAL A 51 15.01 0.63 -3.79
N LEU A 52 14.26 -0.33 -4.32
CA LEU A 52 12.89 -0.21 -4.80
C LEU A 52 11.90 -0.79 -3.79
N THR A 53 10.72 -0.21 -3.73
CA THR A 53 9.53 -0.84 -3.14
C THR A 53 8.85 -1.75 -4.18
N ILE A 54 7.94 -2.63 -3.74
CA ILE A 54 7.18 -3.50 -4.66
C ILE A 54 6.47 -2.69 -5.76
N PRO A 55 5.75 -1.58 -5.46
CA PRO A 55 5.08 -0.79 -6.51
C PRO A 55 6.04 -0.05 -7.45
N GLU A 56 7.27 0.24 -7.02
CA GLU A 56 8.30 0.83 -7.89
C GLU A 56 8.89 -0.24 -8.80
N PHE A 57 9.21 -1.42 -8.26
CA PHE A 57 9.64 -2.58 -9.04
C PHE A 57 8.62 -2.95 -10.12
N CYS A 58 7.34 -3.03 -9.75
CA CYS A 58 6.27 -3.36 -10.70
C CYS A 58 6.18 -2.35 -11.85
N ARG A 59 6.27 -1.05 -11.54
CA ARG A 59 6.29 0.02 -12.56
C ARG A 59 7.52 -0.03 -13.46
N MET A 60 8.70 -0.28 -12.89
CA MET A 60 9.95 -0.36 -13.64
C MET A 60 9.95 -1.51 -14.66
N HIS A 61 9.31 -2.64 -14.31
CA HIS A 61 9.25 -3.83 -15.17
C HIS A 61 7.93 -3.99 -15.94
N GLY A 62 7.02 -3.02 -15.86
CA GLY A 62 5.74 -3.07 -16.57
C GLY A 62 4.80 -4.20 -16.12
N ILE A 63 4.96 -4.71 -14.90
CA ILE A 63 4.12 -5.77 -14.35
C ILE A 63 3.08 -5.21 -13.36
N SER A 64 1.97 -5.91 -13.20
CA SER A 64 0.98 -5.55 -12.17
C SER A 64 1.39 -6.05 -10.79
N ASP A 65 0.98 -5.34 -9.73
CA ASP A 65 1.18 -5.77 -8.33
C ASP A 65 0.61 -7.18 -8.11
N ALA A 66 -0.54 -7.50 -8.70
CA ALA A 66 -1.16 -8.82 -8.61
C ALA A 66 -0.27 -9.92 -9.21
N TYR A 67 0.35 -9.64 -10.36
CA TYR A 67 1.29 -10.56 -10.99
C TYR A 67 2.55 -10.76 -10.15
N TYR A 68 3.07 -9.69 -9.54
CA TYR A 68 4.18 -9.80 -8.58
C TYR A 68 3.85 -10.75 -7.43
N TYR A 69 2.69 -10.61 -6.80
CA TYR A 69 2.30 -11.49 -5.69
C TYR A 69 2.08 -12.94 -6.13
N LYS A 70 1.64 -13.17 -7.37
CA LYS A 70 1.58 -14.51 -7.97
C LYS A 70 2.98 -15.11 -8.10
N LEU A 71 3.91 -14.38 -8.74
CA LEU A 71 5.31 -14.81 -8.89
C LEU A 71 5.95 -15.11 -7.53
N LYS A 72 5.72 -14.24 -6.54
CA LYS A 72 6.20 -14.44 -5.18
C LYS A 72 5.71 -15.75 -4.57
N LYS A 73 4.43 -16.08 -4.75
CA LYS A 73 3.83 -17.34 -4.25
C LYS A 73 4.45 -18.56 -4.93
N GLU A 74 4.81 -18.43 -6.21
CA GLU A 74 5.45 -19.47 -7.00
C GLU A 74 6.97 -19.57 -6.77
N GLY A 75 7.56 -18.71 -5.91
CA GLY A 75 9.00 -18.66 -5.68
C GLY A 75 9.80 -18.03 -6.83
N LEU A 76 9.09 -17.35 -7.73
CA LEU A 76 9.57 -16.79 -8.99
C LEU A 76 9.74 -15.26 -8.93
N GLY A 77 9.55 -14.66 -7.75
CA GLY A 77 9.72 -13.23 -7.51
C GLY A 77 11.19 -12.84 -7.28
N PRO A 78 11.53 -11.54 -7.36
CA PRO A 78 12.88 -11.07 -7.04
C PRO A 78 13.21 -11.28 -5.56
N ARG A 79 14.50 -11.28 -5.25
CA ARG A 79 14.97 -11.35 -3.85
C ARG A 79 14.48 -10.12 -3.06
N GLU A 80 13.81 -10.39 -1.95
CA GLU A 80 13.27 -9.36 -1.05
C GLU A 80 14.16 -9.17 0.17
N MET A 81 14.44 -7.90 0.50
CA MET A 81 15.03 -7.48 1.77
C MET A 81 13.92 -6.97 2.69
N ARG A 82 13.74 -7.61 3.85
CA ARG A 82 12.82 -7.14 4.89
C ARG A 82 13.57 -6.25 5.86
N LEU A 83 13.24 -4.96 5.84
CA LEU A 83 13.77 -4.00 6.80
C LEU A 83 12.81 -3.90 7.98
N THR A 84 13.29 -4.32 9.15
CA THR A 84 12.65 -4.02 10.43
C THR A 84 13.06 -2.61 10.84
N VAL A 85 12.12 -1.67 10.84
CA VAL A 85 12.41 -0.30 11.29
C VAL A 85 12.14 -0.25 12.79
N HIS A 86 13.22 -0.29 13.59
CA HIS A 86 13.15 0.00 15.02
C HIS A 86 13.09 1.51 15.20
N GLY A 87 11.98 2.05 15.67
CA GLY A 87 11.97 3.49 15.99
C GLY A 87 10.64 4.19 16.09
N LYS A 88 9.54 3.54 16.49
CA LYS A 88 8.33 4.28 16.84
C LYS A 88 7.59 3.65 18.03
N GLU A 89 7.57 4.40 19.14
CA GLU A 89 7.08 3.98 20.46
C GLU A 89 5.55 3.87 20.56
N THR A 90 4.80 4.39 19.60
CA THR A 90 3.33 4.37 19.62
C THR A 90 2.75 3.16 18.88
N ALA A 91 1.73 2.54 19.46
CA ALA A 91 1.09 1.31 18.95
C ALA A 91 0.45 1.46 17.56
N GLU A 92 0.09 2.68 17.16
CA GLU A 92 -0.45 2.97 15.83
C GLU A 92 0.64 2.95 14.74
N ASP A 93 1.88 3.25 15.12
CA ASP A 93 3.04 3.30 14.23
C ASP A 93 3.79 1.95 14.13
N LYS A 94 3.58 1.04 15.10
CA LYS A 94 4.04 -0.37 15.02
C LYS A 94 3.46 -1.16 13.84
N ARG A 95 2.30 -0.73 13.30
CA ARG A 95 1.73 -1.36 12.10
C ARG A 95 2.59 -1.16 10.85
N GLN A 96 3.59 -0.27 10.92
CA GLN A 96 4.50 0.08 9.84
C GLN A 96 5.90 -0.56 10.00
N THR A 97 6.08 -1.57 10.86
CA THR A 97 7.42 -2.02 11.28
C THR A 97 8.14 -3.00 10.33
N GLY A 98 7.48 -3.48 9.26
CA GLY A 98 8.15 -4.26 8.21
C GLY A 98 8.01 -3.60 6.84
N ARG A 99 9.11 -3.08 6.27
CA ARG A 99 9.11 -2.58 4.89
C ARG A 99 9.88 -3.56 3.99
N ILE A 100 9.20 -4.09 2.98
CA ILE A 100 9.84 -4.89 1.93
C ILE A 100 10.53 -3.95 0.95
N ARG A 101 11.78 -4.29 0.63
CA ARG A 101 12.67 -3.56 -0.25
C ARG A 101 13.32 -4.54 -1.24
N ILE A 102 13.53 -4.10 -2.47
CA ILE A 102 14.14 -4.87 -3.55
C ILE A 102 15.34 -4.07 -4.03
N THR A 103 16.54 -4.62 -3.96
CA THR A 103 17.74 -3.93 -4.48
C THR A 103 17.76 -3.98 -6.01
N LEU A 104 18.47 -3.04 -6.64
CA LEU A 104 18.64 -3.06 -8.10
C LEU A 104 19.33 -4.34 -8.59
N GLU A 105 20.27 -4.87 -7.82
CA GLU A 105 20.94 -6.15 -8.10
C GLU A 105 19.93 -7.30 -8.08
N ALA A 106 19.08 -7.40 -7.05
CA ALA A 106 18.04 -8.41 -6.98
C ALA A 106 17.06 -8.32 -8.17
N ALA A 107 16.75 -7.10 -8.62
CA ALA A 107 15.93 -6.90 -9.81
C ALA A 107 16.66 -7.28 -11.12
N ALA A 108 17.98 -7.05 -11.19
CA ALA A 108 18.80 -7.47 -12.33
C ALA A 108 18.92 -9.00 -12.41
N ASP A 109 19.14 -9.66 -11.28
CA ASP A 109 19.21 -11.12 -11.21
C ASP A 109 17.88 -11.76 -11.61
N TRP A 110 16.77 -11.24 -11.09
CA TRP A 110 15.43 -11.68 -11.49
C TRP A 110 15.18 -11.52 -13.00
N ARG A 111 15.63 -10.41 -13.61
CA ARG A 111 15.51 -10.24 -15.06
C ARG A 111 16.29 -11.31 -15.82
N LYS A 112 17.54 -11.59 -15.43
CA LYS A 112 18.36 -12.63 -16.06
C LYS A 112 17.68 -14.00 -15.96
N GLU A 113 17.14 -14.36 -14.81
CA GLU A 113 16.40 -15.62 -14.62
C GLU A 113 15.15 -15.72 -15.53
N ARG A 114 14.43 -14.60 -15.71
CA ARG A 114 13.25 -14.54 -16.59
C ARG A 114 13.61 -14.58 -18.06
N GLU A 115 14.68 -13.89 -18.46
CA GLU A 115 15.23 -13.96 -19.82
C GLU A 115 15.67 -15.38 -20.14
N GLN A 116 16.33 -16.08 -19.21
CA GLN A 116 16.69 -17.49 -19.41
C GLN A 116 15.46 -18.39 -19.54
N SER A 117 14.45 -18.21 -18.70
CA SER A 117 13.21 -19.01 -18.75
C SER A 117 12.39 -18.73 -20.02
N GLY A 118 12.35 -17.47 -20.48
CA GLY A 118 11.62 -17.05 -21.67
C GLY A 118 12.36 -17.32 -22.98
N ALA A 119 13.70 -17.36 -22.97
CA ALA A 119 14.53 -17.76 -24.11
C ALA A 119 14.58 -19.30 -24.30
N GLN A 120 14.06 -20.07 -23.35
CA GLN A 120 13.91 -21.53 -23.42
C GLN A 120 12.52 -21.97 -23.94
N SER A 121 11.69 -21.05 -24.47
CA SER A 121 10.41 -21.36 -25.13
C SER A 121 10.48 -21.22 -26.64
#